data_AF-A0A961AMI1-F1
#
_entry.id   AF-A0A961AMI1-F1
#
_cell.length_a   1.000
_cell.length_b   1.000
_cell.length_c   1.000
_cell.angle_alpha   90.00
_cell.angle_beta   90.00
_cell.angle_gamma   90.00
#
_symmetry.space_group_name_H-M   'P 1'
#
loop_
_entity.id
_entity.type
_entity.pdbx_description
1 polymer ?
#
loop_
_entity_poly.entity_id
_entity_poly.type
_entity_poly.pdbx_seq_one_letter_code
_entity_poly.pdbx_strand_id
1 'polypeptide(L)'
;MPEAALDLNEILESLQAALAAEEAERSWQVLEPLSFEDQRWCWARLDEDERGALVRLLEREDLAELVLHLAEAQAVELLEDLPPAEAAHIVEDLPE
;
A
#
# COMPACT_ATOMS: atom_id res chain seq x y z
N MET A 1 8.42 -28.75 -3.38
CA MET A 1 7.38 -28.52 -2.36
C MET A 1 6.35 -27.63 -3.01
N PRO A 2 5.04 -27.88 -2.90
CA PRO A 2 4.08 -26.90 -3.41
C PRO A 2 4.20 -25.66 -2.52
N GLU A 3 4.63 -24.54 -3.09
CA GLU A 3 4.41 -23.23 -2.48
C GLU A 3 2.91 -23.17 -2.18
N ALA A 4 2.56 -23.08 -0.90
CA ALA A 4 1.21 -22.69 -0.55
C ALA A 4 1.06 -21.26 -1.08
N ALA A 5 0.45 -21.13 -2.26
CA ALA A 5 0.02 -19.84 -2.76
C ALA A 5 -0.85 -19.24 -1.66
N LEU A 6 -0.36 -18.22 -0.98
CA LEU A 6 -1.16 -17.45 -0.03
C LEU A 6 -2.43 -17.03 -0.77
N ASP A 7 -3.60 -17.23 -0.16
CA ASP A 7 -4.84 -16.77 -0.77
C ASP A 7 -4.86 -15.25 -0.70
N LEU A 8 -4.72 -14.59 -1.86
CA LEU A 8 -4.72 -13.14 -1.95
C LEU A 8 -6.03 -12.52 -1.43
N ASN A 9 -7.14 -13.27 -1.43
CA ASN A 9 -8.38 -12.78 -0.83
C ASN A 9 -8.29 -12.75 0.69
N GLU A 10 -7.71 -13.77 1.32
CA GLU A 10 -7.50 -13.77 2.79
C GLU A 10 -6.52 -12.66 3.22
N ILE A 11 -5.52 -12.38 2.38
CA ILE A 11 -4.60 -11.25 2.57
C ILE A 11 -5.35 -9.93 2.48
N LEU A 12 -6.18 -9.74 1.46
CA LEU A 12 -6.98 -8.53 1.29
C LEU A 12 -7.93 -8.33 2.47
N GLU A 13 -8.65 -9.36 2.90
CA GLU A 13 -9.54 -9.29 4.06
C GLU A 13 -8.76 -8.91 5.33
N SER A 14 -7.54 -9.41 5.49
CA SER A 14 -6.66 -9.06 6.61
C SER A 14 -6.20 -7.61 6.56
N LEU A 15 -5.89 -7.10 5.36
CA LEU A 15 -5.54 -5.69 5.15
C LEU A 15 -6.74 -4.78 5.46
N GLN A 16 -7.91 -5.08 4.92
CA GLN A 16 -9.13 -4.32 5.18
C GLN A 16 -9.50 -4.31 6.66
N ALA A 17 -9.32 -5.44 7.35
CA ALA A 17 -9.52 -5.51 8.81
C ALA A 17 -8.52 -4.63 9.58
N ALA A 18 -7.26 -4.60 9.17
CA ALA A 18 -6.24 -3.74 9.77
C ALA A 18 -6.53 -2.25 9.54
N LEU A 19 -6.95 -1.88 8.32
CA LEU A 19 -7.36 -0.52 7.98
C LEU A 19 -8.58 -0.07 8.78
N ALA A 20 -9.60 -0.93 8.90
CA ALA A 20 -10.79 -0.65 9.70
C ALA A 20 -10.48 -0.52 11.20
N ALA A 21 -9.41 -1.15 11.69
CA ALA A 21 -8.93 -1.04 13.05
C ALA A 21 -7.90 0.10 13.24
N GLU A 22 -7.58 0.85 12.18
CA GLU A 22 -6.55 1.90 12.16
C GLU A 22 -5.16 1.40 12.62
N GLU A 23 -4.84 0.13 12.34
CA GLU A 23 -3.58 -0.50 12.72
C GLU A 23 -2.54 -0.34 11.59
N ALA A 24 -1.80 0.77 11.61
CA ALA A 24 -0.76 1.09 10.63
C ALA A 24 0.29 -0.03 10.46
N GLU A 25 0.93 -0.43 11.58
CA GLU A 25 1.93 -1.50 11.62
C GLU A 25 1.40 -2.80 11.03
N ARG A 26 0.15 -3.17 11.36
CA ARG A 26 -0.46 -4.40 10.86
C ARG A 26 -0.77 -4.31 9.37
N SER A 27 -1.19 -3.13 8.90
CA SER A 27 -1.46 -2.89 7.48
C SER A 27 -0.18 -3.05 6.65
N TRP A 28 0.95 -2.50 7.12
CA TRP A 28 2.24 -2.68 6.46
C TRP A 28 2.74 -4.12 6.52
N GLN A 29 2.66 -4.79 7.68
CA GLN A 29 3.04 -6.21 7.82
C GLN A 29 2.29 -7.16 6.87
N VAL A 30 1.09 -6.79 6.43
CA VAL A 30 0.34 -7.54 5.42
C VAL A 30 0.88 -7.28 4.01
N LEU A 31 1.32 -6.05 3.70
CA LEU A 31 1.77 -5.63 2.37
C LEU A 31 3.27 -5.89 2.11
N GLU A 32 4.14 -5.58 3.06
CA GLU A 32 5.60 -5.68 2.98
C GLU A 32 6.09 -7.03 2.39
N PRO A 33 5.62 -8.21 2.84
CA PRO A 33 6.12 -9.47 2.32
C PRO A 33 5.59 -9.84 0.93
N LEU A 34 4.62 -9.09 0.39
CA LEU A 34 3.98 -9.40 -0.88
C LEU A 34 4.87 -9.02 -2.07
N SER A 35 4.69 -9.74 -3.18
CA SER A 35 5.33 -9.37 -4.44
C SER A 35 4.77 -8.04 -4.97
N PHE A 36 5.49 -7.38 -5.87
CA PHE A 36 5.01 -6.13 -6.49
C PHE A 36 3.70 -6.33 -7.27
N GLU A 37 3.46 -7.53 -7.82
CA GLU A 37 2.19 -7.87 -8.47
C GLU A 37 1.05 -7.98 -7.46
N ASP A 38 1.31 -8.58 -6.31
CA ASP A 38 0.32 -8.78 -5.25
C ASP A 38 -0.01 -7.49 -4.50
N GLN A 39 0.98 -6.61 -4.24
CA GLN A 39 0.73 -5.28 -3.67
C GLN A 39 -0.14 -4.43 -4.60
N ARG A 40 0.17 -4.43 -5.92
CA ARG A 40 -0.66 -3.76 -6.94
C ARG A 40 -2.07 -4.31 -7.00
N TRP A 41 -2.20 -5.63 -6.87
CA TRP A 41 -3.49 -6.30 -6.84
C TRP A 41 -4.30 -5.90 -5.62
N CYS A 42 -3.69 -5.86 -4.43
CA CYS A 42 -4.35 -5.40 -3.20
C CYS A 42 -4.81 -3.96 -3.33
N TRP A 43 -3.93 -3.04 -3.74
CA TRP A 43 -4.26 -1.64 -3.97
C TRP A 43 -5.46 -1.46 -4.90
N ALA A 44 -5.47 -2.17 -6.04
CA ALA A 44 -6.56 -2.09 -7.01
C ALA A 44 -7.93 -2.56 -6.48
N ARG A 45 -7.94 -3.36 -5.40
CA ARG A 45 -9.17 -3.85 -4.76
C ARG A 45 -9.62 -3.05 -3.57
N LEU A 46 -8.72 -2.29 -2.94
CA LEU A 46 -9.12 -1.30 -1.96
C LEU A 46 -10.00 -0.24 -2.62
N ASP A 47 -11.04 0.19 -1.94
CA ASP A 47 -11.82 1.35 -2.35
C ASP A 47 -11.09 2.69 -2.02
N GLU A 48 -11.68 3.81 -2.42
CA GLU A 48 -11.10 5.15 -2.23
C GLU A 48 -10.91 5.49 -0.73
N ASP A 49 -11.87 5.13 0.13
CA ASP A 49 -11.79 5.38 1.57
C ASP A 49 -10.68 4.52 2.20
N GLU A 50 -10.57 3.25 1.80
CA GLU A 50 -9.54 2.33 2.25
C GLU A 50 -8.13 2.73 1.79
N ARG A 51 -7.96 3.17 0.53
CA ARG A 51 -6.68 3.71 0.02
C ARG A 51 -6.29 4.97 0.79
N GLY A 52 -7.22 5.90 0.96
CA GLY A 52 -6.98 7.11 1.74
C GLY A 52 -6.66 6.82 3.21
N ALA A 53 -7.26 5.77 3.79
CA ALA A 53 -6.90 5.32 5.14
C ALA A 53 -5.48 4.75 5.18
N LEU A 54 -5.11 3.87 4.23
CA LEU A 54 -3.77 3.32 4.13
C LEU A 54 -2.72 4.43 3.99
N VAL A 55 -2.97 5.40 3.11
CA VAL A 55 -2.10 6.56 2.87
C VAL A 55 -1.91 7.43 4.13
N ARG A 56 -2.94 7.58 4.97
CA ARG A 56 -2.86 8.35 6.21
C ARG A 56 -2.22 7.59 7.36
N LEU A 57 -2.29 6.26 7.34
CA LEU A 57 -1.79 5.40 8.40
C LEU A 57 -0.31 5.08 8.25
N LEU A 58 0.14 4.83 7.01
CA LEU A 58 1.52 4.46 6.75
C LEU A 58 2.48 5.63 6.97
N GLU A 59 3.67 5.33 7.45
CA GLU A 59 4.74 6.31 7.52
C GLU A 59 5.30 6.58 6.12
N ARG A 60 6.02 7.70 6.00
CA ARG A 60 6.57 8.15 4.71
C ARG A 60 7.42 7.08 4.03
N GLU A 61 8.26 6.39 4.79
CA GLU A 61 9.19 5.38 4.29
C GLU A 61 8.42 4.20 3.67
N ASP A 62 7.37 3.72 4.34
CA ASP A 62 6.51 2.65 3.86
C ASP A 62 5.71 3.07 2.62
N LEU A 63 5.26 4.34 2.58
CA LEU A 63 4.58 4.88 1.39
C LEU A 63 5.51 4.99 0.19
N ALA A 64 6.76 5.42 0.40
CA ALA A 64 7.76 5.46 -0.66
C ALA A 64 8.04 4.06 -1.23
N GLU A 65 8.14 3.06 -0.35
CA GLU A 65 8.29 1.67 -0.78
C GLU A 65 7.06 1.17 -1.56
N LEU A 66 5.86 1.42 -1.05
CA LEU A 66 4.62 1.06 -1.75
C LEU A 66 4.54 1.71 -3.14
N VAL A 67 4.87 3.00 -3.25
CA VAL A 67 4.88 3.75 -4.52
C VAL A 67 5.80 3.09 -5.57
N LEU A 68 6.95 2.53 -5.17
CA LEU A 68 7.86 1.83 -6.09
C LEU A 68 7.27 0.54 -6.65
N HIS A 69 6.39 -0.11 -5.89
CA HIS A 69 5.81 -1.39 -6.27
C HIS A 69 4.52 -1.21 -7.08
N LEU A 70 3.86 -0.05 -6.94
CA LEU A 70 2.66 0.31 -7.68
C LEU A 70 2.92 0.54 -9.18
N ALA A 71 1.89 0.34 -10.00
CA ALA A 71 1.94 0.79 -11.38
C ALA A 71 1.90 2.33 -11.42
N GLU A 72 2.51 2.95 -12.42
CA GLU A 72 2.60 4.42 -12.53
C GLU A 72 1.25 5.13 -12.29
N ALA A 73 0.17 4.63 -12.89
CA ALA A 73 -1.16 5.20 -12.69
C ALA A 73 -1.68 5.09 -11.24
N GLN A 74 -1.36 4.01 -10.55
CA GLN A 74 -1.73 3.78 -9.15
C GLN A 74 -0.84 4.60 -8.19
N ALA A 75 0.44 4.72 -8.51
CA ALA A 75 1.37 5.57 -7.77
C ALA A 75 0.96 7.05 -7.86
N VAL A 76 0.57 7.51 -9.06
CA VAL A 76 0.04 8.88 -9.23
C VAL A 76 -1.23 9.08 -8.41
N GLU A 77 -2.18 8.14 -8.46
CA GLU A 77 -3.41 8.18 -7.65
C GLU A 77 -3.09 8.29 -6.15
N LEU A 78 -2.17 7.46 -5.63
CA LEU A 78 -1.69 7.52 -4.24
C LEU A 78 -1.12 8.91 -3.90
N LEU A 79 -0.27 9.47 -4.77
CA LEU A 79 0.34 10.78 -4.55
C LEU A 79 -0.67 11.93 -4.62
N GLU A 80 -1.76 11.78 -5.38
CA GLU A 80 -2.86 12.77 -5.45
C GLU A 80 -3.68 12.82 -4.15
N ASP A 81 -3.74 11.72 -3.39
CA ASP A 81 -4.40 11.67 -2.09
C ASP A 81 -3.60 12.35 -0.97
N LEU A 82 -2.35 12.71 -1.24
CA LEU A 82 -1.45 13.36 -0.28
C LEU A 82 -1.40 14.88 -0.45
N PRO A 83 -1.14 15.63 0.64
CA PRO A 83 -0.77 17.04 0.53
C PRO A 83 0.44 17.22 -0.41
N PRO A 84 0.48 18.24 -1.27
CA PRO A 84 1.55 18.40 -2.26
C PRO A 84 2.97 18.41 -1.69
N ALA A 85 3.15 18.94 -0.46
CA ALA A 85 4.44 18.93 0.21
C ALA A 85 4.88 17.53 0.64
N GLU A 86 3.93 16.68 1.05
CA GLU A 86 4.18 15.31 1.49
C GLU A 86 4.44 14.39 0.30
N ALA A 87 3.63 14.52 -0.76
CA ALA A 87 3.86 13.84 -2.03
C ALA A 87 5.25 14.17 -2.60
N ALA A 88 5.66 15.44 -2.56
CA ALA A 88 7.00 15.85 -3.01
C ALA A 88 8.12 15.17 -2.20
N HIS A 89 7.96 15.07 -0.89
CA HIS A 89 8.94 14.39 -0.04
C HIS A 89 9.03 12.89 -0.32
N ILE A 90 7.91 12.22 -0.55
CA ILE A 90 7.91 10.79 -0.93
C ILE A 90 8.67 10.61 -2.24
N VAL A 91 8.41 11.46 -3.24
CA VAL A 91 9.11 11.42 -4.53
C VAL A 91 10.61 11.67 -4.37
N GLU A 92 11.03 12.55 -3.46
CA GLU A 92 12.44 12.79 -3.13
C GLU A 92 13.12 11.59 -2.45
N ASP A 93 12.37 10.79 -1.70
CA ASP A 93 12.86 9.61 -0.99
C ASP A 93 12.92 8.35 -1.88
N LEU A 94 12.44 8.41 -3.13
CA LEU A 94 12.54 7.30 -4.07
C LEU A 94 14.00 7.08 -4.53
N PRO A 95 14.49 5.83 -4.57
CA PRO A 95 15.82 5.53 -5.10
C PRO A 95 15.92 5.86 -6.60
N GLU A 96 17.08 6.41 -7.01
CA GLU A 96 17.44 6.75 -8.40
C GLU A 96 17.55 5.53 -9.35
#